data_AF-S5N037-F1
#
_entry.id   AF-S5N037-F1
#
_cell.length_a   1.000
_cell.length_b   1.000
_cell.length_c   1.000
_cell.angle_alpha   90.00
_cell.angle_beta   90.00
_cell.angle_gamma   90.00
#
_symmetry.space_group_name_H-M   'P 1'
#
loop_
_entity.id
_entity.type
_entity.pdbx_description
1 polymer ?
#
loop_
_entity_poly.entity_id
_entity_poly.type
_entity_poly.pdbx_seq_one_letter_code
_entity_poly.pdbx_strand_id
1 'polypeptide(L)' 'MQHTLLKENLSDEKELKDEKRPRIPDELVFTAQQKITLSCGKSQITLYPNGKVVIKGEYILSDAEGVNRLSGGRIEVN' A
#
# COMPACT_ATOMS: atom_id res chain seq x y z
N MET A 1 24.29 52.50 -17.87
CA MET A 1 23.51 52.05 -19.04
C MET A 1 24.04 50.70 -19.46
N GLN A 2 23.19 49.67 -19.32
CA GLN A 2 23.16 48.38 -20.03
C GLN A 2 24.44 47.50 -20.05
N HIS A 3 24.43 46.39 -19.31
CA HIS A 3 24.07 45.03 -19.78
C HIS A 3 25.06 44.55 -20.87
N THR A 4 25.72 43.39 -20.74
CA THR A 4 25.15 42.12 -21.25
C THR A 4 26.13 40.95 -21.00
N LEU A 5 25.69 39.98 -20.19
CA LEU A 5 25.90 38.52 -20.24
C LEU A 5 27.25 37.88 -19.86
N LEU A 6 27.40 37.60 -18.56
CA LEU A 6 27.83 36.27 -18.11
C LEU A 6 26.72 35.26 -18.46
N LYS A 7 26.93 34.43 -19.47
CA LYS A 7 26.16 33.19 -19.60
C LYS A 7 26.73 32.22 -18.56
N GLU A 8 26.11 32.27 -17.38
CA GLU A 8 26.26 31.25 -16.35
C GLU A 8 25.95 29.89 -16.96
N ASN A 9 26.84 28.92 -16.68
CA ASN A 9 26.64 27.51 -16.95
C ASN A 9 25.44 27.02 -16.14
N LEU A 10 24.24 27.24 -16.69
CA LEU A 10 22.98 26.78 -16.15
C LEU A 10 22.60 25.47 -16.83
N SER A 11 23.31 24.39 -16.51
CA SER A 11 22.83 23.04 -16.83
C SER A 11 23.19 21.95 -15.82
N ASP A 12 24.21 22.13 -14.96
CA ASP A 12 24.81 20.94 -14.34
C ASP A 12 24.55 20.77 -12.82
N GLU A 13 23.75 21.62 -12.17
CA GLU A 13 23.56 21.55 -10.70
C GLU A 13 22.28 20.86 -10.22
N LYS A 14 21.44 20.31 -11.11
CA LYS A 14 20.14 19.73 -10.70
C LYS A 14 20.11 18.22 -10.46
N GLU A 15 21.23 17.51 -10.65
CA GLU A 15 21.24 16.03 -10.58
C GLU A 15 21.87 15.41 -9.33
N LEU A 16 22.21 16.18 -8.29
CA LEU A 16 22.86 15.61 -7.09
C LEU A 16 22.12 15.89 -5.77
N LYS A 17 20.84 15.53 -5.66
CA LYS A 17 20.14 15.47 -4.35
C LYS A 17 19.18 14.29 -4.12
N ASP A 18 19.06 13.32 -5.02
CA ASP A 18 17.98 12.31 -4.95
C ASP A 18 18.44 10.84 -4.85
N GLU A 19 19.65 10.56 -4.36
CA GLU A 19 20.20 9.19 -4.36
C GLU A 19 19.86 8.30 -3.14
N LYS A 20 19.01 8.74 -2.19
CA LYS A 20 18.72 7.92 -0.98
C LYS A 20 17.26 7.83 -0.55
N ARG A 21 16.29 8.23 -1.38
CA ARG A 21 14.89 7.94 -1.07
C ARG A 21 14.57 6.54 -1.58
N PRO A 22 14.16 5.59 -0.73
CA PRO A 22 13.69 4.30 -1.22
C PRO A 22 12.51 4.57 -2.16
N ARG A 23 12.60 4.08 -3.39
CA ARG A 23 11.46 4.09 -4.32
C ARG A 23 10.43 3.14 -3.73
N ILE A 24 9.42 3.71 -3.07
CA ILE A 24 8.26 2.96 -2.59
C ILE A 24 7.47 2.57 -3.83
N PRO A 25 7.18 1.28 -4.05
CA PRO A 25 6.38 0.88 -5.20
C PRO A 25 4.95 1.42 -5.07
N ASP A 26 4.35 1.77 -6.20
CA ASP A 26 2.95 2.20 -6.25
C ASP A 26 1.99 1.05 -5.90
N GLU A 27 2.38 -0.21 -6.13
CA GLU A 27 1.58 -1.40 -5.87
C GLU A 27 2.43 -2.58 -5.34
N LEU A 28 1.85 -3.36 -4.41
CA LEU A 28 2.41 -4.63 -3.92
C LEU A 28 1.43 -5.77 -4.18
N VAL A 29 1.83 -6.74 -5.01
CA VAL A 29 0.99 -7.88 -5.41
C VAL A 29 1.54 -9.19 -4.83
N PHE A 30 0.68 -9.93 -4.12
CA PHE A 30 0.97 -11.27 -3.62
C PHE A 30 0.18 -12.32 -4.42
N THR A 31 0.85 -13.35 -4.94
CA THR A 31 0.23 -14.46 -5.68
C THR A 31 0.66 -15.80 -5.10
N ALA A 32 -0.28 -16.74 -4.94
CA ALA A 32 0.01 -18.10 -4.51
C ALA A 32 -1.02 -19.11 -5.06
N GLN A 33 -0.57 -20.34 -5.32
CA GLN A 33 -1.46 -21.41 -5.80
C GLN A 33 -2.39 -21.93 -4.70
N GLN A 34 -1.90 -22.01 -3.45
CA GLN A 34 -2.61 -22.71 -2.37
C GLN A 34 -3.26 -21.80 -1.33
N LYS A 35 -2.58 -20.73 -0.92
CA LYS A 35 -3.10 -19.68 -0.01
C LYS A 35 -2.07 -18.58 0.20
N ILE A 36 -2.51 -17.40 0.62
CA ILE A 36 -1.67 -16.33 1.16
C ILE A 36 -2.04 -16.16 2.63
N THR A 37 -1.06 -16.09 3.54
CA THR A 37 -1.29 -15.86 4.97
C THR A 37 -0.36 -14.77 5.48
N LEU A 38 -0.94 -13.70 6.02
CA LEU A 38 -0.25 -12.66 6.77
C LEU A 38 -0.53 -12.91 8.26
N SER A 39 0.49 -13.15 9.07
CA SER A 39 0.30 -13.58 10.47
C SER A 39 1.25 -12.87 11.45
N CYS A 40 0.72 -12.52 12.62
CA CYS A 40 1.48 -12.00 13.75
C CYS A 40 0.80 -12.46 15.06
N GLY A 41 1.42 -13.40 15.78
CA GLY A 41 0.84 -13.96 17.00
C GLY A 41 -0.54 -14.60 16.76
N LYS A 42 -1.56 -14.14 17.50
CA LYS A 42 -2.95 -14.60 17.38
C LYS A 42 -3.70 -14.01 16.18
N SER A 43 -3.13 -13.00 15.52
CA SER A 43 -3.75 -12.30 14.41
C SER A 43 -3.32 -12.88 13.07
N GLN A 44 -4.28 -13.16 12.19
CA GLN A 44 -3.99 -13.61 10.82
C GLN A 44 -5.04 -13.13 9.82
N ILE A 45 -4.58 -12.89 8.59
CA ILE A 45 -5.43 -12.74 7.40
C ILE A 45 -5.02 -13.84 6.41
N THR A 46 -5.98 -14.64 5.95
CA THR A 46 -5.74 -15.74 5.01
C THR A 46 -6.66 -15.67 3.81
N LEU A 47 -6.08 -15.72 2.61
CA LEU A 47 -6.78 -15.82 1.33
C LEU A 47 -6.65 -17.25 0.81
N TYR A 48 -7.77 -17.85 0.41
CA TYR A 48 -7.83 -19.20 -0.17
C TYR A 48 -8.16 -19.15 -1.69
N PRO A 49 -7.79 -20.19 -2.47
CA PRO A 49 -7.99 -20.23 -3.92
C PRO A 49 -9.45 -20.18 -4.37
N ASN A 50 -10.38 -20.58 -3.50
CA ASN A 50 -11.82 -20.54 -3.77
C ASN A 50 -12.47 -19.18 -3.47
N GLY A 51 -11.67 -18.13 -3.24
CA GLY A 51 -12.15 -16.79 -2.90
C GLY A 51 -12.54 -16.61 -1.42
N LYS A 52 -12.41 -17.64 -0.57
CA LYS A 52 -12.64 -17.48 0.87
C LYS A 52 -11.53 -16.61 1.49
N VAL A 53 -11.94 -15.60 2.25
CA VAL A 53 -11.05 -14.78 3.07
C VAL A 53 -11.39 -15.00 4.54
N VAL A 54 -10.37 -15.17 5.37
CA VAL A 54 -10.50 -15.39 6.81
C VAL A 54 -9.66 -14.37 7.55
N ILE A 55 -10.30 -13.56 8.39
CA ILE A 55 -9.66 -12.63 9.32
C ILE A 55 -9.85 -13.20 10.72
N LYS A 56 -8.74 -13.39 11.46
CA LYS A 56 -8.74 -13.89 12.84
C LYS A 56 -7.93 -12.97 13.72
N GLY A 57 -8.38 -12.79 14.94
CA GLY A 57 -7.71 -12.05 16.00
C GLY A 57 -8.52 -12.10 17.28
N GLU A 58 -7.94 -11.61 18.37
CA GLU A 58 -8.63 -11.45 19.65
C GLU A 58 -9.64 -10.28 19.62
N TYR A 59 -9.33 -9.26 18.81
CA TYR A 59 -10.17 -8.09 18.58
C TYR A 59 -9.98 -7.64 17.12
N ILE A 60 -11.09 -7.36 16.43
CA ILE A 60 -11.10 -6.83 15.06
C ILE A 60 -11.83 -5.49 15.11
N LEU A 61 -11.10 -4.41 14.84
CA LEU A 61 -11.68 -3.09 14.60
C LEU A 61 -11.85 -2.91 13.08
N SER A 62 -13.09 -2.70 12.65
CA SER A 62 -13.41 -2.34 11.28
C SER A 62 -14.07 -0.97 11.29
N ASP A 63 -13.29 0.06 10.96
CA ASP A 63 -13.70 1.46 11.00
C ASP A 63 -13.57 2.09 9.61
N ALA A 64 -14.46 3.04 9.30
CA ALA A 64 -14.49 3.76 8.04
C ALA A 64 -15.06 5.17 8.23
N GLU A 65 -14.40 6.20 7.68
CA GLU A 65 -14.92 7.57 7.67
C GLU A 65 -16.20 7.72 6.82
N GLY A 66 -16.38 6.83 5.85
CA GLY A 66 -17.56 6.77 4.99
C GLY A 66 -18.45 5.59 5.34
N VAL A 67 -18.70 4.71 4.36
CA VAL A 67 -19.57 3.54 4.54
C VAL A 67 -18.73 2.28 4.67
N ASN A 68 -18.87 1.58 5.79
CA ASN A 68 -18.41 0.21 5.93
C ASN A 68 -19.48 -0.75 5.38
N ARG A 69 -19.34 -1.16 4.11
CA ARG A 69 -20.36 -1.94 3.40
C ARG A 69 -20.10 -3.45 3.51
N LEU A 70 -21.08 -4.17 4.05
CA LEU A 70 -21.12 -5.62 4.04
C LEU A 70 -22.22 -6.07 3.07
N SER A 71 -21.89 -6.95 2.14
CA SER A 71 -22.80 -7.43 1.09
C SER A 71 -22.67 -8.95 0.93
N GLY A 72 -23.80 -9.64 0.86
CA GLY A 72 -23.85 -11.09 0.62
C GLY A 72 -25.28 -11.61 0.66
N GLY A 73 -25.51 -12.81 0.13
CA GLY A 73 -26.83 -13.46 0.19
C GLY A 73 -27.28 -13.78 1.62
N ARG A 74 -26.34 -13.84 2.57
CA ARG A 74 -26.57 -13.99 4.02
C ARG A 74 -25.42 -13.34 4.77
N ILE A 75 -25.76 -12.54 5.78
CA ILE A 75 -24.81 -11.96 6.74
C ILE A 75 -25.23 -12.46 8.11
N GLU A 76 -24.29 -13.07 8.83
CA GLU A 76 -24.48 -13.51 10.21
C GLU A 76 -23.62 -12.65 11.13
N VAL A 77 -24.25 -12.09 12.17
CA VAL A 77 -23.60 -11.30 13.21
C VAL A 77 -24.09 -11.87 14.55
N ASN A 78 -23.16 -12.19 15.44
CA ASN A 78 -23.43 -12.72 16.78
C ASN A 78 -22.74 -11.85 17.82
#